data_AF-A0AAV2F9E4-F1
#
_entry.id   AF-A0AAV2F9E4-F1
#
_cell.length_a   1.000
_cell.length_b   1.000
_cell.length_c   1.000
_cell.angle_alpha   90.00
_cell.angle_beta   90.00
_cell.angle_gamma   90.00
#
_symmetry.space_group_name_H-M   'P 1'
#
loop_
_entity.id
_entity.type
_entity.pdbx_description
1 polymer ?
#
loop_
_entity_poly.entity_id
_entity_poly.type
_entity_poly.pdbx_seq_one_letter_code
_entity_poly.pdbx_strand_id
1 'polypeptide(L)'
;MHGKRNLRTSGIKLKPVGRSWRNGVGGTFPRFADQKKKIRKALRALERREKTDLVLTQIRQLDGELAKVEENEEIKWQQRSRAEWLKEGDQNTNFFHKKYDSET
;
A
#
# COMPACT_ATOMS: atom_id res chain seq x y z
N MET A 1 -14.12 47.24 -28.06
CA MET A 1 -13.23 47.23 -26.88
C MET A 1 -13.72 46.17 -25.89
N HIS A 2 -12.80 45.40 -25.31
CA HIS A 2 -12.97 44.40 -24.23
C HIS A 2 -13.76 43.13 -24.63
N GLY A 3 -13.19 41.93 -24.85
CA GLY A 3 -12.00 41.32 -24.26
C GLY A 3 -12.39 40.47 -23.03
N LYS A 4 -13.04 39.31 -23.21
CA LYS A 4 -13.24 38.34 -22.12
C LYS A 4 -12.83 36.92 -22.52
N ARG A 5 -11.51 36.74 -22.35
CA ARG A 5 -10.76 35.56 -21.91
C ARG A 5 -11.54 34.24 -21.81
N ASN A 6 -11.14 33.33 -22.71
CA ASN A 6 -11.45 31.91 -22.73
C ASN A 6 -10.90 31.25 -21.46
N LEU A 7 -11.76 31.00 -20.46
CA LEU A 7 -11.41 30.17 -19.31
C LEU A 7 -11.48 28.70 -19.76
N ARG A 8 -10.36 28.20 -20.31
CA ARG A 8 -10.11 26.75 -20.34
C ARG A 8 -10.14 26.30 -18.89
N THR A 9 -11.26 25.69 -18.47
CA THR A 9 -11.30 24.85 -17.30
C THR A 9 -10.30 23.73 -17.54
N SER A 10 -9.09 23.89 -17.00
CA SER A 10 -8.12 22.81 -16.85
C SER A 10 -8.76 21.81 -15.91
N GLY A 11 -9.55 20.89 -16.46
CA GLY A 11 -10.03 19.73 -15.75
C GLY A 11 -8.82 19.00 -15.23
N ILE A 12 -8.58 19.11 -13.93
CA ILE A 12 -7.63 18.25 -13.22
C ILE A 12 -8.18 16.85 -13.41
N LYS A 13 -7.67 16.16 -14.42
CA LYS A 13 -7.96 14.77 -14.66
C LYS A 13 -7.24 14.03 -13.53
N LEU A 14 -7.94 13.87 -12.41
CA LEU A 14 -7.56 12.95 -11.36
C LEU A 14 -7.39 11.59 -12.04
N LYS A 15 -6.12 11.22 -12.27
CA LYS A 15 -5.80 9.88 -12.73
C LYS A 15 -6.30 8.93 -11.64
N PRO A 16 -6.93 7.80 -11.99
CA PRO A 16 -7.44 6.88 -10.99
C PRO A 16 -6.27 6.37 -10.14
N VAL A 17 -6.14 6.93 -8.93
CA VAL A 17 -5.29 6.46 -7.83
C VAL A 17 -5.88 5.16 -7.32
N GLY A 18 -5.74 4.11 -8.12
CA GLY A 18 -6.28 2.80 -7.77
C GLY A 18 -5.58 1.64 -8.47
N ARG A 19 -4.83 1.89 -9.54
CA ARG A 19 -4.16 0.82 -10.29
C ARG A 19 -2.64 0.93 -10.41
N SER A 20 -2.03 2.11 -10.28
CA SER A 20 -0.57 2.24 -10.40
C SER A 20 0.21 1.97 -9.11
N TRP A 21 -0.43 2.04 -7.93
CA TRP A 21 0.23 1.79 -6.64
C TRP A 21 0.69 0.33 -6.46
N ARG A 22 0.16 -0.62 -7.25
CA ARG A 22 0.58 -2.03 -7.16
C ARG A 22 1.98 -2.27 -7.73
N ASN A 23 2.43 -1.45 -8.69
CA ASN A 23 3.64 -1.73 -9.47
C ASN A 23 4.64 -0.57 -9.54
N GLY A 24 4.33 0.61 -8.98
CA GLY A 24 5.20 1.79 -9.03
C GLY A 24 5.52 2.30 -7.63
N VAL A 25 6.79 2.17 -7.23
CA VAL A 25 7.39 2.80 -6.03
C VAL A 25 6.85 2.30 -4.67
N GLY A 26 6.36 1.06 -4.61
CA GLY A 26 5.84 0.45 -3.38
C GLY A 26 6.26 -1.00 -3.25
N GLY A 27 7.56 -1.25 -3.10
CA GLY A 27 8.13 -2.59 -3.12
C GLY A 27 7.43 -3.55 -2.15
N THR A 28 6.94 -4.66 -2.70
CA THR A 28 6.60 -5.88 -1.97
C THR A 28 7.64 -6.10 -0.87
N PHE A 29 7.23 -6.24 0.38
CA PHE A 29 8.14 -6.60 1.46
C PHE A 29 8.59 -8.05 1.27
N PRO A 30 9.82 -8.33 0.78
CA PRO A 30 10.17 -9.67 0.30
C PRO A 30 10.07 -10.70 1.41
N ARG A 31 10.41 -10.30 2.65
CA ARG A 31 10.25 -11.13 3.86
C ARG A 31 8.80 -11.59 4.07
N PHE A 32 7.81 -10.70 3.97
CA PHE A 32 6.40 -11.05 4.15
C PHE A 32 5.91 -11.90 2.97
N ALA A 33 6.35 -11.61 1.74
CA ALA A 33 6.05 -12.43 0.57
C ALA A 33 6.61 -13.86 0.70
N ASP A 34 7.85 -14.01 1.15
CA ASP A 34 8.51 -15.30 1.37
C ASP A 34 7.82 -16.09 2.49
N GLN A 35 7.44 -15.43 3.58
CA GLN A 35 6.73 -16.05 4.69
C GLN A 35 5.35 -16.55 4.26
N LYS A 36 4.55 -15.71 3.58
CA LYS A 36 3.26 -16.12 2.99
C LYS A 36 3.43 -17.27 2.00
N LYS A 37 4.48 -17.25 1.17
CA LYS A 37 4.77 -18.33 0.21
C LYS A 37 5.07 -19.66 0.93
N LYS A 38 5.84 -19.64 2.02
CA LYS A 38 6.13 -20.82 2.84
C LYS A 38 4.86 -21.40 3.47
N ILE A 39 4.06 -20.57 4.14
CA ILE A 39 2.81 -20.98 4.80
C ILE A 39 1.82 -21.55 3.78
N ARG A 40 1.61 -20.87 2.64
CA ARG A 40 0.75 -21.38 1.55
C ARG A 40 1.26 -22.68 0.95
N LYS A 41 2.58 -22.92 0.91
CA LYS A 41 3.14 -24.21 0.47
C LYS A 41 2.84 -25.31 1.48
N ALA A 42 2.93 -25.02 2.78
CA ALA A 42 2.59 -25.97 3.84
C ALA A 42 1.09 -26.32 3.83
N LEU A 43 0.20 -25.34 3.69
CA LEU A 43 -1.25 -25.56 3.53
C LEU A 43 -1.56 -26.50 2.37
N ARG A 44 -1.01 -26.23 1.18
CA ARG A 44 -1.15 -27.11 0.00
C ARG A 44 -0.63 -28.52 0.21
N ALA A 45 0.38 -28.70 1.07
CA ALA A 45 0.90 -30.02 1.39
C ALA A 45 -0.04 -30.79 2.34
N LEU A 46 -0.73 -30.10 3.24
CA LEU A 46 -1.71 -30.68 4.15
C LEU A 46 -3.04 -31.00 3.45
N GLU A 47 -3.46 -30.19 2.48
CA GLU A 47 -4.67 -30.43 1.68
C GLU A 47 -4.67 -31.78 0.93
N ARG A 48 -3.47 -32.31 0.62
CA ARG A 48 -3.29 -33.60 -0.05
C ARG A 48 -3.34 -34.79 0.91
N ARG A 49 -3.34 -34.54 2.22
CA ARG A 49 -3.40 -35.58 3.25
C ARG A 49 -4.85 -35.87 3.60
N GLU A 50 -5.07 -37.02 4.22
CA GLU A 50 -6.34 -37.34 4.83
C GLU A 50 -6.67 -36.31 5.93
N LYS A 51 -7.92 -35.84 5.94
CA LYS A 51 -8.40 -34.81 6.89
C LYS A 51 -8.69 -35.42 8.25
N THR A 52 -7.64 -35.85 8.93
CA THR A 52 -7.71 -36.22 10.34
C THR A 52 -7.83 -34.97 11.22
N ASP A 53 -8.31 -35.13 12.45
CA ASP A 53 -8.45 -34.02 13.39
C ASP A 53 -7.12 -33.27 13.64
N LEU A 54 -6.01 -34.02 13.64
CA LEU A 54 -4.66 -33.46 13.71
C LEU A 54 -4.32 -32.58 12.49
N VAL A 55 -4.66 -33.05 11.28
CA VAL A 55 -4.43 -32.28 10.04
C VAL A 55 -5.30 -31.03 10.00
N LEU A 56 -6.56 -31.12 10.41
CA LEU A 56 -7.46 -29.95 10.52
C LEU A 56 -6.95 -28.92 11.52
N THR A 57 -6.40 -29.36 12.65
CA THR A 57 -5.77 -28.49 13.65
C THR A 57 -4.54 -27.80 13.08
N GLN A 58 -3.68 -28.52 12.35
CA GLN A 58 -2.51 -27.93 11.68
C GLN A 58 -2.89 -26.90 10.61
N ILE A 59 -3.95 -27.16 9.84
CA ILE A 59 -4.48 -26.21 8.85
C ILE A 59 -4.93 -24.92 9.55
N ARG A 60 -5.74 -25.02 10.61
CA ARG A 60 -6.20 -23.86 11.39
C ARG A 60 -5.04 -23.05 11.97
N GLN A 61 -4.00 -23.72 12.46
CA GLN A 61 -2.79 -23.05 12.96
C GLN A 61 -2.08 -22.26 11.86
N LEU A 62 -1.87 -22.88 10.69
CA LEU A 62 -1.23 -22.23 9.55
C LEU A 62 -2.06 -21.07 8.99
N ASP A 63 -3.39 -21.18 8.99
CA ASP A 63 -4.28 -20.08 8.61
C ASP A 63 -4.16 -18.90 9.59
N GLY A 64 -4.09 -19.17 10.89
CA GLY A 64 -3.84 -18.15 11.91
C GLY A 64 -2.47 -17.48 11.75
N GLU A 65 -1.42 -18.25 11.44
CA GLU A 65 -0.10 -17.71 11.12
C GLU A 65 -0.13 -16.84 9.87
N LEU A 66 -0.86 -17.25 8.83
CA LEU A 66 -1.02 -16.47 7.61
C LEU A 66 -1.67 -15.12 7.88
N ALA A 67 -2.78 -15.12 8.64
CA ALA A 67 -3.48 -13.90 9.02
C ALA A 67 -2.58 -12.93 9.80
N LYS A 68 -1.78 -13.43 10.74
CA LYS A 68 -0.81 -12.62 11.49
C LYS A 68 0.25 -11.99 10.59
N VAL A 69 0.71 -12.71 9.56
CA VAL A 69 1.68 -12.18 8.59
C VAL A 69 1.05 -11.07 7.74
N GLU A 70 -0.20 -11.24 7.34
CA GLU A 70 -0.96 -10.24 6.57
C GLU A 70 -1.21 -8.98 7.41
N GLU A 71 -1.60 -9.12 8.68
CA GLU A 71 -1.77 -7.99 9.60
C GLU A 71 -0.47 -7.20 9.80
N ASN A 72 0.65 -7.88 10.02
CA ASN A 72 1.95 -7.22 10.17
C ASN A 72 2.39 -6.48 8.91
N GLU A 73 2.09 -7.03 7.74
CA GLU A 73 2.38 -6.39 6.46
C GLU A 73 1.51 -5.13 6.28
N GLU A 74 0.23 -5.19 6.64
CA GLU A 74 -0.69 -4.06 6.62
C GLU A 74 -0.23 -2.92 7.54
N ILE A 75 0.15 -3.23 8.78
CA ILE A 75 0.73 -2.24 9.72
C ILE A 75 1.98 -1.60 9.10
N LYS A 76 2.84 -2.40 8.45
CA LYS A 76 4.06 -1.88 7.83
C LYS A 76 3.73 -0.96 6.65
N TRP A 77 2.70 -1.28 5.87
CA TRP A 77 2.20 -0.43 4.80
C TRP A 77 1.65 0.90 5.31
N GLN A 78 0.86 0.88 6.38
CA GLN A 78 0.33 2.08 7.02
C GLN A 78 1.44 3.00 7.53
N GLN A 79 2.47 2.43 8.18
CA GLN A 79 3.64 3.19 8.62
C GLN A 79 4.37 3.86 7.46
N ARG A 80 4.58 3.12 6.36
CA ARG A 80 5.24 3.64 5.16
C ARG A 80 4.43 4.76 4.52
N SER A 81 3.13 4.55 4.32
CA SER A 81 2.23 5.54 3.74
C SER A 81 2.18 6.80 4.59
N ARG A 82 2.13 6.69 5.92
CA ARG A 82 2.21 7.83 6.83
C ARG A 82 3.54 8.59 6.72
N ALA A 83 4.66 7.88 6.65
CA ALA A 83 5.96 8.51 6.48
C ALA A 83 6.10 9.23 5.14
N GLU A 84 5.58 8.64 4.07
CA GLU A 84 5.54 9.25 2.74
C GLU A 84 4.64 10.49 2.72
N TRP A 85 3.46 10.43 3.33
CA TRP A 85 2.58 11.58 3.50
C TRP A 85 3.23 12.73 4.27
N LEU A 86 3.91 12.45 5.39
CA LEU A 86 4.63 13.48 6.15
C LEU A 86 5.75 14.11 5.33
N LYS A 87 6.50 13.30 4.59
CA LYS A 87 7.58 13.78 3.70
C LYS A 87 7.02 14.68 2.58
N GLU A 88 5.92 14.29 1.95
CA GLU A 88 5.27 15.11 0.93
C GLU A 88 4.65 16.39 1.51
N GLY A 89 4.13 16.31 2.75
CA GLY A 89 3.64 17.46 3.52
C GLY A 89 4.73 18.51 3.79
N ASP A 90 5.92 18.08 4.20
CA ASP A 90 7.10 18.95 4.39
C ASP A 90 7.57 19.57 3.06
N GLN A 91 7.44 18.85 1.94
CA GLN A 91 7.76 19.41 0.63
C GLN A 91 6.71 20.44 0.17
N ASN A 92 5.45 20.28 0.54
CA ASN A 92 4.40 21.25 0.27
C ASN A 92 4.58 22.54 1.09
N THR A 93 4.92 22.47 2.38
CA THR A 93 5.14 23.68 3.18
C THR A 93 6.29 24.53 2.65
N ASN A 94 7.37 23.92 2.16
CA ASN A 94 8.48 24.65 1.54
C ASN A 94 8.07 25.36 0.23
N PHE A 95 7.16 24.76 -0.54
CA PHE A 95 6.58 25.39 -1.73
C PHE A 95 5.70 26.60 -1.38
N PHE A 96 4.90 26.51 -0.31
CA PHE A 96 4.05 27.62 0.12
C PHE A 96 4.84 28.76 0.78
N HIS A 97 5.84 28.48 1.61
CA HIS A 97 6.65 29.55 2.23
C HIS A 97 7.46 30.34 1.18
N LYS A 98 8.06 29.67 0.17
CA LYS A 98 8.77 30.35 -0.93
C LYS A 98 7.88 31.23 -1.80
N LYS A 99 6.57 30.95 -1.84
CA LYS A 99 5.58 31.74 -2.59
C LYS A 99 5.15 33.01 -1.85
N TYR A 100 5.24 33.03 -0.51
CA TYR A 100 4.86 34.17 0.31
C TYR A 100 6.04 35.09 0.65
N ASP A 101 7.27 34.56 0.74
CA ASP A 101 8.47 35.38 1.01
C ASP A 101 8.96 36.23 -0.19
N SER A 102 8.36 36.07 -1.38
CA SER A 102 8.71 36.88 -2.57
C SER A 102 7.79 38.08 -2.83
N GLU A 103 6.84 38.35 -1.94
CA GLU A 103 5.89 39.48 -2.05
C GLU A 103 6.07 40.57 -0.97
N THR A 104 7.22 40.59 -0.28
CA THR A 104 7.68 41.73 0.55
C THR A 104 9.06 42.17 0.11
#